data_AF-A0A7W3AMA1-F1
#
_entry.id   AF-A0A7W3AMA1-F1
#
_cell.length_a   1.000
_cell.length_b   1.000
_cell.length_c   1.000
_cell.angle_alpha   90.00
_cell.angle_beta   90.00
_cell.angle_gamma   90.00
#
_symmetry.space_group_name_H-M   'P 1'
#
loop_
_entity.id
_entity.type
_entity.pdbx_description
1 polymer ?
#
loop_
_entity_poly.entity_id
_entity_poly.type
_entity_poly.pdbx_seq_one_letter_code
_entity_poly.pdbx_strand_id
1 'polypeptide(L)'
;MTVKYYAILTNQGAARLANATMLGSKLNLTQMAVGDANGVLPTPDPAQTKLINQKRIAPLNLLSVDPNNQSQIIAEQIIPENEGGFWIREIGLYDDEGVLIAVANCPETYKPQLQEGSGRTQTIRMILVVTNTEAITLKIDPAVVLATRKYVDDKISEHEQSRRHPDASLTEKGFTQLSSATNSTSETLAATPKAVKAAYDLANGKYTAQDATTARKGLVQLSSATNSTSETLAATPKAVKAAYDLANGRQPADAILTALAGLATAADKLPYFTGVDRAALTALTSVGRAILSKPSTQGVLDYLGLGEGSALPVGVPIPWPSATPPTGWLKCNGAAFDKVKYPNLAKAYPSGKLLDLRGEFIRGWDDGRGIDAGRALLSIQAGMLEKHRHIVVANDGYDSGEEWELATIFQNTYTQGRGLDAVYTGGTLIPAPRLHSRGSIGNTGGSETRPRNIAFNFIVRAA
;
A
#
# COMPACT_ATOMS: atom_id res chain seq x y z
N MET A 1 109.98 -54.04 7.23
CA MET A 1 109.34 -54.25 8.55
C MET A 1 108.57 -55.56 8.49
N THR A 2 108.97 -56.56 9.26
CA THR A 2 108.20 -57.82 9.39
C THR A 2 106.87 -57.49 10.08
N VAL A 3 105.76 -57.71 9.38
CA VAL A 3 104.41 -57.44 9.92
C VAL A 3 104.18 -58.43 11.08
N LYS A 4 103.96 -57.90 12.29
CA LYS A 4 103.85 -58.72 13.52
C LYS A 4 102.56 -59.56 13.58
N TYR A 5 101.47 -59.06 12.97
CA TYR A 5 100.17 -59.72 12.91
C TYR A 5 99.65 -59.71 11.48
N TYR A 6 99.31 -60.88 10.95
CA TYR A 6 98.91 -61.01 9.55
C TYR A 6 98.00 -62.22 9.36
N ALA A 7 97.27 -62.19 8.27
CA ALA A 7 96.40 -63.27 7.81
C ALA A 7 96.98 -63.88 6.53
N ILE A 8 96.90 -65.20 6.42
CA ILE A 8 97.27 -65.93 5.20
C ILE A 8 96.15 -66.91 4.82
N LEU A 9 96.10 -67.26 3.53
CA LEU A 9 95.33 -68.40 3.06
C LEU A 9 96.05 -69.70 3.42
N THR A 10 95.29 -70.72 3.83
CA THR A 10 95.80 -72.09 3.92
C THR A 10 95.94 -72.69 2.53
N ASN A 11 96.69 -73.78 2.38
CA ASN A 11 96.79 -74.53 1.12
C ASN A 11 95.40 -74.99 0.63
N GLN A 12 94.51 -75.35 1.57
CA GLN A 12 93.14 -75.72 1.26
C GLN A 12 92.29 -74.51 0.84
N GLY A 13 92.45 -73.37 1.52
CA GLY A 13 91.77 -72.13 1.18
C GLY A 13 92.18 -71.54 -0.16
N ALA A 14 93.48 -71.58 -0.48
CA ALA A 14 94.00 -71.16 -1.77
C ALA A 14 93.46 -72.04 -2.91
N ALA A 15 93.42 -73.37 -2.72
CA ALA A 15 92.85 -74.29 -3.69
C ALA A 15 91.34 -74.07 -3.90
N ARG A 16 90.57 -73.87 -2.81
CA ARG A 16 89.12 -73.61 -2.89
C ARG A 16 88.80 -72.26 -3.53
N LEU A 17 89.57 -71.21 -3.22
CA LEU A 17 89.42 -69.89 -3.84
C LEU A 17 89.76 -69.93 -5.34
N ALA A 18 90.81 -70.68 -5.72
CA ALA A 18 91.16 -70.89 -7.13
C ALA A 18 90.07 -71.68 -7.88
N ASN A 19 89.53 -72.73 -7.27
CA ASN A 19 88.43 -73.52 -7.84
C ASN A 19 87.15 -72.68 -8.01
N ALA A 20 86.77 -71.88 -7.01
CA ALA A 20 85.63 -70.97 -7.09
C ALA A 20 85.80 -69.96 -8.24
N THR A 21 86.99 -69.38 -8.37
CA THR A 21 87.33 -68.45 -9.46
C THR A 21 87.27 -69.12 -10.84
N MET A 22 87.74 -70.36 -10.97
CA MET A 22 87.76 -71.09 -12.25
C MET A 22 86.36 -71.57 -12.69
N LEU A 23 85.50 -71.98 -11.75
CA LEU A 23 84.17 -72.51 -12.03
C LEU A 23 83.07 -71.43 -12.06
N GLY A 24 83.40 -70.18 -11.72
CA GLY A 24 82.42 -69.09 -11.60
C GLY A 24 81.45 -69.26 -10.42
N SER A 25 81.78 -70.15 -9.47
CA SER A 25 81.05 -70.31 -8.21
C SER A 25 81.61 -69.38 -7.12
N LYS A 26 80.86 -69.18 -6.04
CA LYS A 26 81.32 -68.35 -4.91
C LYS A 26 81.69 -69.22 -3.72
N LEU A 27 82.82 -68.90 -3.10
CA LEU A 27 83.26 -69.44 -1.82
C LEU A 27 82.47 -68.76 -0.69
N ASN A 28 81.67 -69.55 0.03
CA ASN A 28 80.88 -69.07 1.15
C ASN A 28 81.72 -69.15 2.43
N LEU A 29 82.29 -68.03 2.87
CA LEU A 29 82.87 -67.96 4.20
C LEU A 29 81.72 -67.73 5.20
N THR A 30 81.49 -68.70 6.08
CA THR A 30 80.31 -68.69 6.95
C THR A 30 80.64 -68.47 8.41
N GLN A 31 81.80 -68.94 8.86
CA GLN A 31 82.17 -68.98 10.26
C GLN A 31 83.57 -68.41 10.49
N MET A 32 83.75 -67.80 11.65
CA MET A 32 85.06 -67.41 12.15
C MET A 32 85.29 -68.08 13.50
N ALA A 33 86.46 -68.68 13.67
CA ALA A 33 86.88 -69.25 14.93
C ALA A 33 87.99 -68.40 15.57
N VAL A 34 88.05 -68.45 16.90
CA VAL A 34 89.11 -67.86 17.70
C VAL A 34 89.67 -68.89 18.67
N GLY A 35 90.98 -68.82 18.91
CA GLY A 35 91.69 -69.77 19.76
C GLY A 35 92.78 -69.12 20.60
N ASP A 36 93.23 -69.84 21.62
CA ASP A 36 94.29 -69.39 22.52
C ASP A 36 95.67 -69.94 22.15
N ALA A 37 95.78 -70.74 21.08
CA ALA A 37 97.02 -71.33 20.58
C ALA A 37 97.90 -71.98 21.67
N ASN A 38 97.28 -72.64 22.67
CA ASN A 38 97.95 -73.25 23.82
C ASN A 38 98.83 -72.28 24.64
N GLY A 39 98.47 -70.99 24.65
CA GLY A 39 99.14 -69.95 25.41
C GLY A 39 100.37 -69.32 24.73
N VAL A 40 100.71 -69.72 23.51
CA VAL A 40 101.85 -69.18 22.75
C VAL A 40 101.33 -68.45 21.51
N LEU A 41 101.87 -67.28 21.18
CA LEU A 41 101.49 -66.56 19.97
C LEU A 41 101.92 -67.38 18.73
N PRO A 42 100.97 -67.84 17.88
CA PRO A 42 101.32 -68.71 16.78
C PRO A 42 101.83 -67.91 15.57
N THR A 43 102.65 -68.58 14.76
CA THR A 43 102.98 -68.12 13.41
C THR A 43 102.02 -68.80 12.45
N PRO A 44 101.17 -68.06 11.70
CA PRO A 44 100.28 -68.64 10.71
C PRO A 44 101.06 -69.49 9.68
N ASP A 45 100.62 -70.73 9.45
CA ASP A 45 101.24 -71.68 8.52
C ASP A 45 100.22 -72.12 7.44
N PRO A 46 100.54 -71.98 6.12
CA PRO A 46 99.67 -72.44 5.04
C PRO A 46 99.25 -73.91 5.14
N ALA A 47 100.04 -74.77 5.78
CA ALA A 47 99.72 -76.20 5.93
C ALA A 47 98.64 -76.48 7.00
N GLN A 48 98.19 -75.48 7.77
CA GLN A 48 97.18 -75.66 8.80
C GLN A 48 95.82 -76.10 8.22
N THR A 49 95.26 -77.15 8.80
CA THR A 49 93.90 -77.63 8.50
C THR A 49 92.90 -77.30 9.61
N LYS A 50 93.39 -76.89 10.79
CA LYS A 50 92.63 -76.45 11.96
C LYS A 50 93.45 -75.48 12.81
N LEU A 51 92.78 -74.70 13.65
CA LEU A 51 93.43 -73.90 14.69
C LEU A 51 94.16 -74.80 15.71
N ILE A 52 95.21 -74.27 16.34
CA ILE A 52 96.06 -75.01 17.30
C ILE A 52 95.26 -75.37 18.55
N ASN A 53 94.48 -74.42 19.08
CA ASN A 53 93.54 -74.65 20.17
C ASN A 53 92.32 -73.72 20.05
N GLN A 54 91.33 -74.17 19.28
CA GLN A 54 90.06 -73.46 19.09
C GLN A 54 89.28 -73.35 20.40
N LYS A 55 88.83 -72.13 20.75
CA LYS A 55 87.97 -71.87 21.92
C LYS A 55 86.53 -71.59 21.53
N ARG A 56 86.32 -70.93 20.39
CA ARG A 56 84.99 -70.56 19.93
C ARG A 56 84.96 -70.51 18.42
N ILE A 57 83.84 -70.95 17.84
CA ILE A 57 83.50 -70.76 16.43
C ILE A 57 82.05 -70.28 16.37
N ALA A 58 81.78 -69.24 15.58
CA ALA A 58 80.40 -68.81 15.33
C ALA A 58 80.27 -68.17 13.93
N PRO A 59 79.04 -67.93 13.47
CA PRO A 59 78.79 -67.31 12.17
C PRO A 59 79.38 -65.90 12.08
N LEU A 60 79.78 -65.50 10.86
CA LEU A 60 80.21 -64.13 10.58
C LEU A 60 79.05 -63.13 10.73
N ASN A 61 79.35 -61.98 11.33
CA ASN A 61 78.43 -60.83 11.42
C ASN A 61 78.55 -59.93 10.19
N LEU A 62 79.78 -59.73 9.70
CA LEU A 62 80.05 -58.94 8.50
C LEU A 62 81.14 -59.62 7.66
N LEU A 63 80.92 -59.65 6.35
CA LEU A 63 81.93 -60.00 5.38
C LEU A 63 81.81 -59.05 4.19
N SER A 64 82.80 -58.18 4.02
CA SER A 64 82.80 -57.11 3.02
C SER A 64 84.17 -56.98 2.34
N VAL A 65 84.22 -56.33 1.19
CA VAL A 65 85.47 -55.91 0.56
C VAL A 65 85.93 -54.60 1.20
N ASP A 66 87.22 -54.44 1.47
CA ASP A 66 87.74 -53.18 2.02
C ASP A 66 87.50 -52.03 1.02
N PRO A 67 86.78 -50.96 1.42
CA PRO A 67 86.52 -49.81 0.55
C PRO A 67 87.79 -49.12 0.02
N ASN A 68 88.91 -49.24 0.73
CA ASN A 68 90.19 -48.63 0.35
C ASN A 68 91.11 -49.59 -0.40
N ASN A 69 90.82 -50.90 -0.41
CA ASN A 69 91.61 -51.90 -1.12
C ASN A 69 90.74 -53.08 -1.59
N GLN A 70 90.41 -53.08 -2.89
CA GLN A 70 89.53 -54.09 -3.48
C GLN A 70 90.11 -55.52 -3.48
N SER A 71 91.39 -55.71 -3.16
CA SER A 71 92.04 -57.02 -3.02
C SER A 71 92.00 -57.56 -1.58
N GLN A 72 91.34 -56.87 -0.65
CA GLN A 72 91.19 -57.28 0.74
C GLN A 72 89.73 -57.53 1.09
N ILE A 73 89.48 -58.63 1.80
CA ILE A 73 88.21 -58.86 2.48
C ILE A 73 88.36 -58.62 3.97
N ILE A 74 87.32 -58.03 4.54
CA ILE A 74 87.17 -57.79 5.97
C ILE A 74 86.09 -58.74 6.46
N ALA A 75 86.50 -59.74 7.23
CA ALA A 75 85.61 -60.62 7.96
C ALA A 75 85.54 -60.17 9.41
N GLU A 76 84.32 -60.02 9.94
CA GLU A 76 84.10 -59.65 11.32
C GLU A 76 83.16 -60.60 12.05
N GLN A 77 83.48 -60.78 13.31
CA GLN A 77 82.66 -61.51 14.25
C GLN A 77 82.61 -60.74 15.57
N ILE A 78 81.41 -60.59 16.09
CA ILE A 78 81.18 -60.00 17.41
C ILE A 78 81.08 -61.14 18.42
N ILE A 79 81.90 -61.07 19.46
CA ILE A 79 81.80 -61.93 20.62
C ILE A 79 80.98 -61.18 21.68
N PRO A 80 79.75 -61.62 21.97
CA PRO A 80 78.89 -60.97 22.94
C PRO A 80 79.44 -61.10 24.38
N GLU A 81 78.89 -60.31 25.30
CA GLU A 81 79.34 -60.26 26.69
C GLU A 81 79.14 -61.56 27.49
N ASN A 82 78.21 -62.41 27.05
CA ASN A 82 77.89 -63.70 27.67
C ASN A 82 78.83 -64.86 27.24
N GLU A 83 79.72 -64.63 26.26
CA GLU A 83 80.69 -65.62 25.80
C GLU A 83 82.12 -65.07 25.97
N GLY A 84 83.00 -65.83 26.63
CA GLY A 84 84.36 -65.38 26.98
C GLY A 84 85.10 -66.35 27.88
N GLY A 85 86.02 -65.85 28.70
CA GLY A 85 86.80 -66.64 29.68
C GLY A 85 88.06 -67.27 29.07
N PHE A 86 88.46 -66.79 27.89
CA PHE A 86 89.60 -67.30 27.15
C PHE A 86 90.42 -66.18 26.51
N TRP A 87 91.70 -66.50 26.28
CA TRP A 87 92.58 -65.67 25.49
C TRP A 87 92.35 -65.90 24.00
N ILE A 88 92.50 -64.84 23.21
CA ILE A 88 92.44 -64.90 21.76
C ILE A 88 93.83 -64.52 21.24
N ARG A 89 94.41 -65.43 20.46
CA ARG A 89 95.75 -65.33 19.88
C ARG A 89 95.79 -65.76 18.42
N GLU A 90 94.87 -66.65 18.03
CA GLU A 90 94.65 -67.09 16.65
C GLU A 90 93.20 -66.87 16.21
N ILE A 91 93.03 -66.61 14.92
CA ILE A 91 91.75 -66.43 14.25
C ILE A 91 91.75 -67.33 13.00
N GLY A 92 90.66 -68.05 12.78
CA GLY A 92 90.46 -68.88 11.60
C GLY A 92 89.17 -68.51 10.87
N LEU A 93 89.20 -68.50 9.54
CA LEU A 93 88.01 -68.37 8.69
C LEU A 93 87.66 -69.70 8.05
N TYR A 94 86.39 -70.07 8.12
CA TYR A 94 85.87 -71.35 7.67
C TYR A 94 84.79 -71.16 6.62
N ASP A 95 84.75 -72.07 5.66
CA ASP A 95 83.66 -72.14 4.68
C ASP A 95 82.43 -72.89 5.23
N ASP A 96 81.38 -73.00 4.40
CA ASP A 96 80.15 -73.74 4.69
C ASP A 96 80.35 -75.26 4.85
N GLU A 97 81.45 -75.81 4.34
CA GLU A 97 81.84 -77.22 4.53
C GLU A 97 82.74 -77.44 5.77
N GLY A 98 83.01 -76.38 6.54
CA GLY A 98 83.83 -76.46 7.75
C GLY A 98 85.33 -76.58 7.50
N VAL A 99 85.80 -76.24 6.30
CA VAL A 99 87.22 -76.23 5.94
C VAL A 99 87.88 -74.91 6.33
N LEU A 100 89.05 -74.97 6.94
CA LEU A 100 89.83 -73.78 7.31
C LEU A 100 90.42 -73.12 6.05
N ILE A 101 89.87 -71.98 5.66
CA ILE A 101 90.26 -71.22 4.46
C ILE A 101 91.43 -70.29 4.75
N ALA A 102 91.41 -69.61 5.89
CA ALA A 102 92.46 -68.66 6.24
C ALA A 102 92.72 -68.67 7.74
N VAL A 103 93.96 -68.36 8.09
CA VAL A 103 94.43 -68.30 9.48
C VAL A 103 95.20 -67.01 9.71
N ALA A 104 95.01 -66.41 10.87
CA ALA A 104 95.70 -65.21 11.31
C ALA A 104 96.14 -65.32 12.77
N ASN A 105 97.22 -64.62 13.09
CA ASN A 105 97.57 -64.31 14.47
C ASN A 105 97.07 -62.91 14.85
N CYS A 106 96.78 -62.68 16.13
CA CYS A 106 96.35 -61.38 16.62
C CYS A 106 97.07 -61.00 17.93
N PRO A 107 97.04 -59.72 18.32
CA PRO A 107 97.51 -59.31 19.64
C PRO A 107 96.81 -60.12 20.73
N GLU A 108 97.56 -60.54 21.74
CA GLU A 108 97.03 -61.30 22.87
C GLU A 108 95.95 -60.47 23.57
N THR A 109 94.70 -60.91 23.48
CA THR A 109 93.57 -60.23 24.11
C THR A 109 92.78 -61.21 24.95
N TYR A 110 92.50 -60.83 26.19
CA TYR A 110 91.60 -61.58 27.06
C TYR A 110 90.17 -61.08 26.87
N LYS A 111 89.25 -62.01 26.59
CA LYS A 111 87.83 -61.74 26.48
C LYS A 111 87.14 -62.22 27.75
N PRO A 112 86.78 -61.34 28.70
CA PRO A 112 86.16 -61.79 29.95
C PRO A 112 84.72 -62.29 29.72
N GLN A 113 84.26 -63.16 30.61
CA GLN A 113 82.83 -63.48 30.76
C GLN A 113 82.18 -62.53 31.76
N LEU A 114 80.89 -62.24 31.57
CA LEU A 114 80.11 -61.42 32.51
C LEU A 114 80.21 -61.92 33.98
N GLN A 115 80.36 -63.23 34.18
CA GLN A 115 80.49 -63.88 35.49
C GLN A 115 81.82 -63.53 36.21
N GLU A 116 82.82 -63.05 35.48
CA GLU A 116 84.11 -62.58 36.01
C GLU A 116 84.04 -61.10 36.47
N GLY A 117 82.84 -60.50 36.47
CA GLY A 117 82.59 -59.11 36.90
C GLY A 117 82.83 -58.06 35.81
N SER A 118 83.16 -58.48 34.58
CA SER A 118 83.38 -57.59 33.43
C SER A 118 82.75 -58.19 32.17
N GLY A 119 81.63 -57.62 31.73
CA GLY A 119 81.03 -57.92 30.43
C GLY A 119 81.61 -56.99 29.37
N ARG A 120 82.33 -57.55 28.39
CA ARG A 120 82.80 -56.79 27.23
C ARG A 120 82.24 -57.42 25.97
N THR A 121 81.62 -56.64 25.10
CA THR A 121 81.41 -57.06 23.71
C THR A 121 82.68 -56.76 22.92
N GLN A 122 83.23 -57.76 22.23
CA GLN A 122 84.48 -57.62 21.50
C GLN A 122 84.29 -58.00 20.04
N THR A 123 84.56 -57.05 19.14
CA THR A 123 84.58 -57.28 17.70
C THR A 123 85.97 -57.76 17.29
N ILE A 124 86.03 -58.94 16.69
CA ILE A 124 87.21 -59.50 16.05
C ILE A 124 87.10 -59.25 14.56
N ARG A 125 88.13 -58.60 13.99
CA ARG A 125 88.23 -58.27 12.57
C ARG A 125 89.46 -58.94 11.99
N MET A 126 89.26 -59.76 10.96
CA MET A 126 90.32 -60.36 10.16
C MET A 126 90.31 -59.73 8.78
N ILE A 127 91.45 -59.16 8.39
CA ILE A 127 91.66 -58.59 7.06
C ILE A 127 92.52 -59.59 6.28
N LEU A 128 91.97 -60.15 5.21
CA LEU A 128 92.64 -61.16 4.38
C LEU A 128 92.80 -60.63 2.96
N VAL A 129 94.03 -60.72 2.44
CA VAL A 129 94.32 -60.44 1.03
C VAL A 129 93.97 -61.68 0.20
N VAL A 130 93.16 -61.49 -0.84
CA VAL A 130 92.73 -62.56 -1.75
C VAL A 130 93.00 -62.16 -3.19
N THR A 131 93.21 -63.15 -4.06
CA THR A 131 93.51 -62.94 -5.49
C THR A 131 92.25 -62.54 -6.29
N ASN A 132 91.06 -62.91 -5.83
CA ASN A 132 89.78 -62.50 -6.41
C ASN A 132 88.71 -62.36 -5.32
N THR A 133 88.20 -61.15 -5.10
CA THR A 133 87.15 -60.86 -4.12
C THR A 133 85.73 -61.17 -4.64
N GLU A 134 85.53 -61.24 -5.96
CA GLU A 134 84.24 -61.58 -6.59
C GLU A 134 83.85 -63.04 -6.40
N ALA A 135 84.87 -63.90 -6.23
CA ALA A 135 84.72 -65.32 -5.95
C ALA A 135 84.28 -65.61 -4.50
N ILE A 136 83.92 -64.60 -3.70
CA ILE A 136 83.53 -64.72 -2.29
C ILE A 136 82.10 -64.18 -2.10
N THR A 137 81.25 -64.93 -1.38
CA THR A 137 79.89 -64.47 -1.06
C THR A 137 79.93 -63.48 0.11
N LEU A 138 79.67 -62.21 -0.17
CA LEU A 138 79.63 -61.16 0.86
C LEU A 138 78.37 -61.26 1.71
N LYS A 139 78.50 -61.01 3.02
CA LYS A 139 77.40 -60.98 3.98
C LYS A 139 77.38 -59.63 4.66
N ILE A 140 76.36 -58.82 4.35
CA ILE A 140 76.12 -57.52 4.98
C ILE A 140 74.85 -57.65 5.82
N ASP A 141 74.99 -57.62 7.14
CA ASP A 141 73.84 -57.51 8.05
C ASP A 141 73.65 -56.03 8.45
N PRO A 142 72.65 -55.32 7.90
CA PRO A 142 72.42 -53.91 8.19
C PRO A 142 71.87 -53.66 9.60
N ALA A 143 71.50 -54.70 10.37
CA ALA A 143 71.03 -54.53 11.76
C ALA A 143 72.17 -54.29 12.77
N VAL A 144 73.43 -54.42 12.35
CA VAL A 144 74.62 -54.29 13.23
C VAL A 144 75.44 -53.03 12.89
N VAL A 145 74.79 -51.95 12.45
CA VAL A 145 75.44 -50.65 12.23
C VAL A 145 74.99 -49.68 13.32
N LEU A 146 75.83 -49.49 14.35
CA LEU A 146 75.71 -48.34 15.25
C LEU A 146 75.91 -47.06 14.42
N ALA A 147 74.82 -46.32 14.16
CA ALA A 147 74.92 -45.02 13.49
C ALA A 147 75.73 -44.05 14.36
N THR A 148 76.71 -43.37 13.77
CA THR A 148 77.45 -42.33 14.49
C THR A 148 76.50 -41.16 14.80
N ARG A 149 76.73 -40.47 15.93
CA ARG A 149 75.93 -39.30 16.33
C ARG A 149 75.84 -38.26 15.21
N LYS A 150 76.94 -38.04 14.49
CA LYS A 150 77.02 -37.15 13.33
C LYS A 150 76.03 -37.51 12.22
N TYR A 151 75.87 -38.80 11.90
CA TYR A 151 74.93 -39.22 10.86
C TYR A 151 73.47 -38.89 11.25
N VAL A 152 73.13 -39.02 12.53
CA VAL A 152 71.79 -38.69 13.04
C VAL A 152 71.55 -37.18 13.01
N ASP A 153 72.51 -36.39 13.49
CA ASP A 153 72.39 -34.92 13.54
C ASP A 153 72.27 -34.32 12.11
N ASP A 154 73.07 -34.81 11.17
CA ASP A 154 73.02 -34.38 9.76
C ASP A 154 71.63 -34.67 9.14
N LYS A 155 71.04 -35.83 9.42
CA LYS A 155 69.72 -36.22 8.89
C LYS A 155 68.56 -35.43 9.51
N ILE A 156 68.64 -35.09 10.80
CA ILE A 156 67.64 -34.24 11.45
C ILE A 156 67.71 -32.83 10.87
N SER A 157 68.91 -32.28 10.69
CA SER A 157 69.08 -30.95 10.10
C SER A 157 68.56 -30.88 8.65
N GLU A 158 68.83 -31.91 7.84
CA GLU A 158 68.25 -32.04 6.49
C GLU A 158 66.72 -32.10 6.53
N HIS A 159 66.12 -32.80 7.50
CA HIS A 159 64.66 -32.91 7.61
C HIS A 159 64.01 -31.59 8.05
N GLU A 160 64.57 -30.89 9.04
CA GLU A 160 64.09 -29.60 9.54
C GLU A 160 64.06 -28.53 8.44
N GLN A 161 65.03 -28.58 7.52
CA GLN A 161 65.10 -27.66 6.38
C GLN A 161 64.22 -28.11 5.20
N SER A 162 63.75 -29.36 5.21
CA SER A 162 62.92 -29.89 4.13
C SER A 162 61.48 -29.42 4.22
N ARG A 163 60.82 -29.32 3.06
CA ARG A 163 59.37 -29.10 2.94
C ARG A 163 58.65 -30.34 2.41
N ARG A 164 59.26 -31.52 2.58
CA ARG A 164 58.72 -32.80 2.10
C ARG A 164 57.73 -33.38 3.11
N HIS A 165 56.66 -32.64 3.36
CA HIS A 165 55.49 -33.10 4.12
C HIS A 165 54.26 -33.02 3.22
N PRO A 166 53.25 -33.88 3.43
CA PRO A 166 51.98 -33.78 2.70
C PRO A 166 51.27 -32.45 2.99
N ASP A 167 50.45 -32.01 2.04
CA ASP A 167 49.57 -30.86 2.22
C ASP A 167 48.51 -31.15 3.29
N ALA A 168 48.07 -30.12 4.01
CA ALA A 168 47.00 -30.29 4.99
C ALA A 168 45.66 -30.51 4.28
N SER A 169 44.80 -31.31 4.91
CA SER A 169 43.42 -31.52 4.49
C SER A 169 42.46 -31.18 5.63
N LEU A 170 41.16 -31.33 5.39
CA LEU A 170 40.13 -31.16 6.43
C LEU A 170 40.24 -32.22 7.55
N THR A 171 40.95 -33.32 7.31
CA THR A 171 41.05 -34.46 8.23
C THR A 171 42.47 -34.75 8.72
N GLU A 172 43.49 -34.26 8.01
CA GLU A 172 44.90 -34.56 8.31
C GLU A 172 45.75 -33.28 8.35
N LYS A 173 46.69 -33.22 9.30
CA LYS A 173 47.61 -32.07 9.46
C LYS A 173 48.73 -32.13 8.41
N GLY A 174 49.06 -31.00 7.80
CA GLY A 174 50.13 -30.86 6.80
C GLY A 174 50.53 -29.40 6.57
N PHE A 175 51.24 -29.09 5.48
CA PHE A 175 51.51 -27.70 5.11
C PHE A 175 50.34 -27.08 4.32
N THR A 176 50.11 -25.78 4.47
CA THR A 176 49.11 -25.03 3.69
C THR A 176 49.71 -23.77 3.09
N GLN A 177 49.22 -23.39 1.92
CA GLN A 177 49.49 -22.09 1.32
C GLN A 177 48.38 -21.09 1.68
N LEU A 178 48.75 -19.84 1.91
CA LEU A 178 47.84 -18.80 2.39
C LEU A 178 47.42 -17.86 1.25
N SER A 179 46.14 -17.47 1.23
CA SER A 179 45.60 -16.49 0.29
C SER A 179 44.91 -15.31 0.99
N SER A 180 45.10 -14.11 0.46
CA SER A 180 44.42 -12.88 0.91
C SER A 180 43.22 -12.49 0.02
N ALA A 181 42.82 -13.33 -0.93
CA ALA A 181 41.66 -13.06 -1.78
C ALA A 181 40.35 -13.24 -1.00
N THR A 182 39.39 -12.33 -1.18
CA THR A 182 38.06 -12.37 -0.52
C THR A 182 37.00 -13.13 -1.32
N ASN A 183 37.36 -13.62 -2.50
CA ASN A 183 36.49 -14.31 -3.45
C ASN A 183 37.17 -15.57 -4.06
N SER A 184 38.15 -16.14 -3.35
CA SER A 184 38.85 -17.34 -3.80
C SER A 184 37.89 -18.52 -3.95
N THR A 185 38.00 -19.24 -5.06
CA THR A 185 37.32 -20.53 -5.29
C THR A 185 38.25 -21.72 -5.08
N SER A 186 39.50 -21.49 -4.64
CA SER A 186 40.48 -22.55 -4.41
C SER A 186 40.14 -23.34 -3.13
N GLU A 187 40.14 -24.66 -3.24
CA GLU A 187 39.99 -25.60 -2.12
C GLU A 187 41.34 -26.02 -1.49
N THR A 188 42.46 -25.56 -2.07
CA THR A 188 43.82 -25.92 -1.64
C THR A 188 44.55 -24.80 -0.89
N LEU A 189 43.94 -23.61 -0.80
CA LEU A 189 44.51 -22.43 -0.13
C LEU A 189 43.70 -22.08 1.12
N ALA A 190 44.37 -21.78 2.22
CA ALA A 190 43.73 -21.28 3.43
C ALA A 190 43.59 -19.75 3.42
N ALA A 191 42.47 -19.24 3.93
CA ALA A 191 42.24 -17.80 4.04
C ALA A 191 43.12 -17.16 5.12
N THR A 192 43.73 -16.02 4.81
CA THR A 192 44.45 -15.19 5.80
C THR A 192 43.50 -14.38 6.68
N PRO A 193 43.92 -13.94 7.88
CA PRO A 193 43.18 -12.96 8.68
C PRO A 193 42.83 -11.69 7.90
N LYS A 194 43.68 -11.28 6.94
CA LYS A 194 43.41 -10.15 6.05
C LYS A 194 42.20 -10.40 5.15
N ALA A 195 42.10 -11.57 4.52
CA ALA A 195 40.94 -11.95 3.71
C ALA A 195 39.66 -11.99 4.56
N VAL A 196 39.73 -12.60 5.75
CA VAL A 196 38.60 -12.68 6.68
C VAL A 196 38.15 -11.28 7.12
N LYS A 197 39.09 -10.40 7.48
CA LYS A 197 38.80 -9.01 7.85
C LYS A 197 38.15 -8.24 6.70
N ALA A 198 38.69 -8.35 5.48
CA ALA A 198 38.15 -7.66 4.32
C ALA A 198 36.74 -8.17 3.93
N ALA A 199 36.48 -9.47 4.03
CA ALA A 199 35.15 -10.04 3.83
C ALA A 199 34.16 -9.55 4.92
N TYR A 200 34.61 -9.50 6.18
CA TYR A 200 33.82 -8.95 7.29
C TYR A 200 33.51 -7.46 7.10
N ASP A 201 34.50 -6.65 6.75
CA ASP A 201 34.33 -5.21 6.51
C ASP A 201 33.37 -4.94 5.34
N LEU A 202 33.41 -5.75 4.27
CA LEU A 202 32.47 -5.66 3.15
C LEU A 202 31.04 -6.03 3.58
N ALA A 203 30.88 -7.06 4.40
CA ALA A 203 29.58 -7.44 4.96
C ALA A 203 29.05 -6.35 5.90
N ASN A 204 29.89 -5.84 6.80
CA ASN A 204 29.54 -4.77 7.73
C ASN A 204 29.25 -3.44 7.01
N GLY A 205 29.96 -3.14 5.91
CA GLY A 205 29.71 -1.97 5.05
C GLY A 205 28.37 -2.02 4.32
N LYS A 206 27.85 -3.21 3.99
CA LYS A 206 26.49 -3.36 3.45
C LYS A 206 25.39 -3.23 4.53
N TYR A 207 25.74 -3.35 5.81
CA TYR A 207 24.81 -3.32 6.94
C TYR A 207 24.94 -2.08 7.83
N THR A 208 25.86 -1.15 7.54
CA THR A 208 25.98 0.11 8.27
C THR A 208 24.89 1.08 7.81
N ALA A 209 23.78 1.01 8.55
CA ALA A 209 22.71 1.97 8.74
C ALA A 209 22.98 3.38 8.18
N GLN A 210 22.86 3.55 6.86
CA GLN A 210 22.59 4.85 6.30
C GLN A 210 21.09 4.90 5.99
N ASP A 211 20.44 5.95 6.50
CA ASP A 211 19.03 6.18 6.22
C ASP A 211 18.82 6.30 4.72
N ALA A 212 17.74 5.68 4.24
CA ALA A 212 17.36 5.86 2.86
C ALA A 212 16.99 7.32 2.62
N THR A 213 17.34 7.81 1.43
CA THR A 213 16.87 9.09 0.93
C THR A 213 16.16 8.86 -0.39
N THR A 214 15.52 9.89 -0.93
CA THR A 214 14.91 9.82 -2.26
C THR A 214 15.92 9.53 -3.39
N ALA A 215 17.22 9.72 -3.15
CA ALA A 215 18.29 9.47 -4.10
C ALA A 215 19.16 8.23 -3.77
N ARG A 216 18.98 7.59 -2.60
CA ARG A 216 19.86 6.52 -2.11
C ARG A 216 19.08 5.45 -1.34
N LYS A 217 19.27 4.17 -1.72
CA LYS A 217 18.72 3.02 -0.98
C LYS A 217 19.38 2.92 0.41
N GLY A 218 18.60 2.63 1.44
CA GLY A 218 19.05 2.52 2.83
C GLY A 218 18.01 1.81 3.71
N LEU A 219 18.19 1.87 5.03
CA LEU A 219 17.20 1.35 6.00
C LEU A 219 16.17 2.45 6.32
N VAL A 220 14.89 2.07 6.46
CA VAL A 220 13.80 3.00 6.81
C VAL A 220 12.86 2.35 7.80
N GLN A 221 12.50 3.06 8.86
CA GLN A 221 11.41 2.66 9.74
C GLN A 221 10.07 3.02 9.13
N LEU A 222 9.13 2.07 9.13
CA LEU A 222 7.83 2.23 8.48
C LEU A 222 6.74 2.61 9.48
N SER A 223 5.86 3.54 9.09
CA SER A 223 4.68 3.92 9.85
C SER A 223 3.40 3.69 9.05
N SER A 224 2.37 3.15 9.71
CA SER A 224 1.02 3.02 9.14
C SER A 224 0.05 4.09 9.64
N ALA A 225 0.53 5.13 10.33
CA ALA A 225 -0.30 6.26 10.73
C ALA A 225 -0.66 7.13 9.51
N THR A 226 -1.92 7.51 9.38
CA THR A 226 -2.45 8.32 8.26
C THR A 226 -2.28 9.82 8.46
N ASN A 227 -1.84 10.24 9.65
CA ASN A 227 -1.59 11.63 10.04
C ASN A 227 -0.21 11.81 10.68
N SER A 228 0.77 10.99 10.29
CA SER A 228 2.11 11.07 10.86
C SER A 228 2.76 12.41 10.52
N THR A 229 3.32 13.08 11.52
CA THR A 229 4.17 14.27 11.36
C THR A 229 5.65 13.92 11.37
N SER A 230 6.01 12.64 11.33
CA SER A 230 7.41 12.21 11.37
C SER A 230 8.10 12.44 10.04
N GLU A 231 9.26 13.08 10.09
CA GLU A 231 10.16 13.25 8.93
C GLU A 231 11.17 12.10 8.80
N THR A 232 11.22 11.17 9.77
CA THR A 232 12.18 10.05 9.80
C THR A 232 11.57 8.69 9.45
N LEU A 233 10.23 8.61 9.32
CA LEU A 233 9.51 7.37 9.00
C LEU A 233 8.90 7.45 7.60
N ALA A 234 8.98 6.35 6.83
CA ALA A 234 8.23 6.26 5.57
C ALA A 234 6.82 5.69 5.78
N ALA A 235 5.87 6.20 5.01
CA ALA A 235 4.50 5.70 5.00
C ALA A 235 4.41 4.32 4.36
N THR A 236 3.63 3.41 4.96
CA THR A 236 3.29 2.12 4.34
C THR A 236 2.23 2.28 3.25
N PRO A 237 2.13 1.34 2.28
CA PRO A 237 1.01 1.30 1.33
C PRO A 237 -0.36 1.29 2.02
N LYS A 238 -0.46 0.71 3.22
CA LYS A 238 -1.67 0.73 4.04
C LYS A 238 -2.04 2.15 4.49
N ALA A 239 -1.07 2.94 4.98
CA ALA A 239 -1.30 4.35 5.33
C ALA A 239 -1.70 5.18 4.11
N VAL A 240 -1.01 4.99 2.98
CA VAL A 240 -1.31 5.71 1.73
C VAL A 240 -2.72 5.38 1.24
N LYS A 241 -3.10 4.09 1.22
CA LYS A 241 -4.46 3.68 0.84
C LYS A 241 -5.51 4.26 1.79
N ALA A 242 -5.28 4.19 3.10
CA ALA A 242 -6.24 4.71 4.08
C ALA A 242 -6.40 6.24 3.98
N ALA A 243 -5.30 6.99 3.75
CA ALA A 243 -5.36 8.43 3.52
C ALA A 243 -6.08 8.76 2.20
N TYR A 244 -5.84 7.99 1.14
CA TYR A 244 -6.51 8.14 -0.15
C TYR A 244 -8.01 7.85 -0.06
N ASP A 245 -8.40 6.74 0.57
CA ASP A 245 -9.81 6.40 0.77
C ASP A 245 -10.53 7.48 1.61
N LEU A 246 -9.86 8.01 2.65
CA LEU A 246 -10.39 9.12 3.46
C LEU A 246 -10.56 10.40 2.64
N ALA A 247 -9.62 10.70 1.74
CA ALA A 247 -9.72 11.87 0.85
C ALA A 247 -10.85 11.70 -0.18
N ASN A 248 -11.01 10.51 -0.76
CA ASN A 248 -12.08 10.20 -1.72
C ASN A 248 -13.48 10.24 -1.09
N GLY A 249 -13.60 9.94 0.20
CA GLY A 249 -14.86 10.08 0.94
C GLY A 249 -15.21 11.51 1.33
N ARG A 250 -14.30 12.48 1.12
CA ARG A 250 -14.52 13.90 1.44
C ARG A 250 -14.96 14.63 0.18
N GLN A 251 -15.83 15.62 0.36
CA GLN A 251 -16.14 16.56 -0.71
C GLN A 251 -14.86 17.33 -1.10
N PRO A 252 -14.61 17.56 -2.40
CA PRO A 252 -13.52 18.43 -2.84
C PRO A 252 -13.58 19.78 -2.13
N ALA A 253 -12.40 20.35 -1.85
CA ALA A 253 -12.32 21.69 -1.30
C ALA A 253 -12.97 22.67 -2.28
N ASP A 254 -14.07 23.27 -1.85
CA ASP A 254 -14.88 24.19 -2.63
C ASP A 254 -15.17 25.43 -1.77
N ALA A 255 -14.95 26.60 -2.36
CA ALA A 255 -14.99 27.87 -1.63
C ALA A 255 -16.43 28.25 -1.24
N ILE A 256 -17.42 27.90 -2.07
CA ILE A 256 -18.84 28.13 -1.81
C ILE A 256 -19.31 27.25 -0.66
N LEU A 257 -18.98 25.96 -0.70
CA LEU A 257 -19.35 25.00 0.34
C LEU A 257 -18.68 25.33 1.67
N THR A 258 -17.43 25.82 1.63
CA THR A 258 -16.73 26.35 2.81
C THR A 258 -17.44 27.57 3.38
N ALA A 259 -17.85 28.52 2.53
CA ALA A 259 -18.57 29.72 2.95
C ALA A 259 -19.94 29.39 3.58
N LEU A 260 -20.68 28.42 3.01
CA LEU A 260 -21.95 27.94 3.56
C LEU A 260 -21.77 27.17 4.86
N ALA A 261 -20.76 26.30 4.95
CA ALA A 261 -20.45 25.52 6.16
C ALA A 261 -19.98 26.41 7.34
N GLY A 262 -19.39 27.57 7.05
CA GLY A 262 -19.01 28.57 8.05
C GLY A 262 -20.17 29.39 8.62
N LEU A 263 -21.39 29.27 8.10
CA LEU A 263 -22.55 29.98 8.62
C LEU A 263 -23.01 29.38 9.96
N ALA A 264 -23.21 30.23 10.97
CA ALA A 264 -23.72 29.80 12.27
C ALA A 264 -25.15 29.25 12.14
N THR A 265 -25.38 28.00 12.57
CA THR A 265 -26.71 27.41 12.55
C THR A 265 -27.63 28.13 13.56
N ALA A 266 -28.76 28.62 13.08
CA ALA A 266 -29.77 29.28 13.90
C ALA A 266 -31.15 29.13 13.28
N ALA A 267 -32.18 29.06 14.13
CA ALA A 267 -33.57 29.07 13.69
C ALA A 267 -33.88 30.37 12.92
N ASP A 268 -34.83 30.29 12.00
CA ASP A 268 -35.38 31.44 11.28
C ASP A 268 -34.33 32.26 10.50
N LYS A 269 -33.29 31.60 10.00
CA LYS A 269 -32.28 32.19 9.12
C LYS A 269 -32.34 31.63 7.70
N LEU A 270 -32.06 32.49 6.72
CA LEU A 270 -31.90 32.13 5.32
C LEU A 270 -30.47 32.45 4.87
N PRO A 271 -29.71 31.45 4.37
CA PRO A 271 -28.44 31.69 3.69
C PRO A 271 -28.61 32.46 2.38
N TYR A 272 -27.73 33.41 2.12
CA TYR A 272 -27.64 34.13 0.84
C TYR A 272 -26.20 34.53 0.55
N PHE A 273 -25.88 34.80 -0.72
CA PHE A 273 -24.54 35.22 -1.13
C PHE A 273 -24.41 36.75 -1.15
N THR A 274 -23.33 37.27 -0.58
CA THR A 274 -22.96 38.70 -0.60
C THR A 274 -21.86 39.00 -1.61
N GLY A 275 -21.32 37.98 -2.26
CA GLY A 275 -20.30 38.03 -3.30
C GLY A 275 -19.87 36.62 -3.72
N VAL A 276 -18.93 36.51 -4.65
CA VAL A 276 -18.31 35.21 -5.02
C VAL A 276 -17.66 34.62 -3.77
N ASP A 277 -17.99 33.37 -3.46
CA ASP A 277 -17.48 32.62 -2.30
C ASP A 277 -17.73 33.28 -0.92
N ARG A 278 -18.77 34.12 -0.82
CA ARG A 278 -19.16 34.79 0.43
C ARG A 278 -20.63 34.58 0.71
N ALA A 279 -20.94 33.87 1.78
CA ALA A 279 -22.30 33.66 2.26
C ALA A 279 -22.54 34.43 3.56
N ALA A 280 -23.79 34.84 3.78
CA ALA A 280 -24.26 35.44 5.02
C ALA A 280 -25.66 34.91 5.35
N LEU A 281 -26.11 35.19 6.57
CA LEU A 281 -27.46 34.87 7.01
C LEU A 281 -28.28 36.14 7.11
N THR A 282 -29.54 36.06 6.67
CA THR A 282 -30.56 37.06 6.98
C THR A 282 -31.68 36.41 7.80
N ALA A 283 -32.44 37.21 8.54
CA ALA A 283 -33.62 36.72 9.24
C ALA A 283 -34.74 36.42 8.23
N LEU A 284 -35.29 35.21 8.30
CA LEU A 284 -36.46 34.82 7.52
C LEU A 284 -37.68 34.93 8.42
N THR A 285 -38.53 35.93 8.18
CA THR A 285 -39.72 36.19 9.01
C THR A 285 -40.73 35.03 8.94
N SER A 286 -41.65 34.97 9.91
CA SER A 286 -42.75 33.99 9.90
C SER A 286 -43.61 34.08 8.63
N VAL A 287 -43.85 35.30 8.14
CA VAL A 287 -44.55 35.56 6.86
C VAL A 287 -43.76 34.99 5.68
N GLY A 288 -42.45 35.24 5.62
CA GLY A 288 -41.59 34.69 4.56
C GLY A 288 -41.61 33.16 4.53
N ARG A 289 -41.52 32.51 5.69
CA ARG A 289 -41.66 31.04 5.80
C ARG A 289 -43.03 30.55 5.36
N ALA A 290 -44.09 31.26 5.76
CA ALA A 290 -45.46 30.90 5.39
C ALA A 290 -45.70 30.98 3.87
N ILE A 291 -45.08 31.95 3.18
CA ILE A 291 -45.14 32.07 1.72
C ILE A 291 -44.32 30.97 1.05
N LEU A 292 -43.05 30.78 1.44
CA LEU A 292 -42.15 29.79 0.83
C LEU A 292 -42.63 28.34 1.01
N SER A 293 -43.44 28.08 2.04
CA SER A 293 -44.04 26.76 2.30
C SER A 293 -45.31 26.48 1.49
N LYS A 294 -45.84 27.44 0.73
CA LYS A 294 -47.03 27.20 -0.09
C LYS A 294 -46.68 26.34 -1.32
N PRO A 295 -47.42 25.25 -1.56
CA PRO A 295 -47.13 24.34 -2.68
C PRO A 295 -47.65 24.84 -4.04
N SER A 296 -48.38 25.96 -4.08
CA SER A 296 -48.98 26.50 -5.29
C SER A 296 -49.13 28.01 -5.24
N THR A 297 -49.23 28.63 -6.42
CA THR A 297 -49.56 30.05 -6.57
C THR A 297 -50.90 30.38 -5.90
N GLN A 298 -51.91 29.50 -6.02
CA GLN A 298 -53.19 29.67 -5.34
C GLN A 298 -53.03 29.73 -3.82
N GLY A 299 -52.20 28.86 -3.23
CA GLY A 299 -51.95 28.89 -1.79
C GLY A 299 -51.24 30.16 -1.30
N VAL A 300 -50.40 30.78 -2.15
CA VAL A 300 -49.82 32.10 -1.87
C VAL A 300 -50.89 33.18 -1.95
N LEU A 301 -51.72 33.17 -2.99
CA LEU A 301 -52.82 34.12 -3.16
C LEU A 301 -53.79 34.05 -1.98
N ASP A 302 -54.20 32.85 -1.56
CA ASP A 302 -55.09 32.65 -0.43
C ASP A 302 -54.48 33.18 0.87
N TYR A 303 -53.18 32.94 1.10
CA TYR A 303 -52.46 33.46 2.27
C TYR A 303 -52.40 34.99 2.30
N LEU A 304 -52.26 35.61 1.13
CA LEU A 304 -52.27 37.07 0.98
C LEU A 304 -53.69 37.66 0.92
N GLY A 305 -54.74 36.83 0.96
CA GLY A 305 -56.13 37.28 0.81
C GLY A 305 -56.52 37.72 -0.60
N LEU A 306 -55.79 37.25 -1.61
CA LEU A 306 -55.94 37.56 -3.05
C LEU A 306 -56.52 36.39 -3.87
N GLY A 307 -57.14 35.41 -3.22
CA GLY A 307 -57.74 34.24 -3.87
C GLY A 307 -59.02 34.54 -4.67
N GLU A 308 -59.77 33.50 -5.03
CA GLU A 308 -61.03 33.62 -5.79
C GLU A 308 -62.07 34.45 -5.02
N GLY A 309 -62.14 35.75 -5.33
CA GLY A 309 -62.91 36.75 -4.57
C GLY A 309 -62.21 38.10 -4.38
N SER A 310 -61.10 38.35 -5.09
CA SER A 310 -60.45 39.66 -5.30
C SER A 310 -61.38 40.85 -5.03
N ALA A 311 -61.28 41.48 -3.86
CA ALA A 311 -61.97 42.70 -3.37
C ALA A 311 -63.50 42.83 -3.57
N LEU A 312 -64.09 42.15 -4.54
CA LEU A 312 -65.44 42.23 -5.05
C LEU A 312 -66.00 40.80 -5.13
N PRO A 313 -67.16 40.53 -4.52
CA PRO A 313 -67.83 39.24 -4.65
C PRO A 313 -68.13 38.90 -6.11
N VAL A 314 -67.93 37.63 -6.47
CA VAL A 314 -68.26 37.14 -7.82
C VAL A 314 -69.75 37.35 -8.11
N GLY A 315 -70.05 38.00 -9.23
CA GLY A 315 -71.42 38.27 -9.69
C GLY A 315 -71.90 39.70 -9.45
N VAL A 316 -71.15 40.54 -8.74
CA VAL A 316 -71.46 41.97 -8.60
C VAL A 316 -71.21 42.70 -9.92
N PRO A 317 -72.22 43.36 -10.52
CA PRO A 317 -72.01 44.17 -11.71
C PRO A 317 -71.24 45.46 -11.35
N ILE A 318 -70.24 45.82 -12.16
CA ILE A 318 -69.48 47.07 -12.03
C ILE A 318 -69.49 47.83 -13.36
N PRO A 319 -69.50 49.17 -13.34
CA PRO A 319 -69.32 49.96 -14.56
C PRO A 319 -67.90 49.78 -15.11
N TRP A 320 -67.78 49.62 -16.43
CA TRP A 320 -66.50 49.47 -17.13
C TRP A 320 -66.39 50.50 -18.26
N PRO A 321 -65.26 51.22 -18.41
CA PRO A 321 -65.16 52.33 -19.34
C PRO A 321 -65.02 51.91 -20.82
N SER A 322 -64.81 50.62 -21.12
CA SER A 322 -64.60 50.11 -22.48
C SER A 322 -65.70 49.16 -22.94
N ALA A 323 -65.92 49.09 -24.25
CA ALA A 323 -66.84 48.13 -24.86
C ALA A 323 -66.38 46.67 -24.68
N THR A 324 -65.09 46.41 -24.42
CA THR A 324 -64.56 45.05 -24.21
C THR A 324 -64.19 44.86 -22.73
N PRO A 325 -64.79 43.88 -22.03
CA PRO A 325 -64.42 43.59 -20.65
C PRO A 325 -63.02 42.93 -20.59
N PRO A 326 -62.28 43.07 -19.48
CA PRO A 326 -61.02 42.36 -19.30
C PRO A 326 -61.23 40.85 -19.29
N THR A 327 -60.16 40.08 -19.54
CA THR A 327 -60.18 38.62 -19.42
C THR A 327 -60.71 38.20 -18.04
N GLY A 328 -61.65 37.26 -18.01
CA GLY A 328 -62.31 36.79 -16.79
C GLY A 328 -63.58 37.55 -16.40
N TRP A 329 -63.91 38.66 -17.07
CA TRP A 329 -65.15 39.42 -16.86
C TRP A 329 -66.17 39.18 -17.99
N LEU A 330 -67.45 39.18 -17.64
CA LEU A 330 -68.57 38.98 -18.58
C LEU A 330 -69.48 40.21 -18.62
N LYS A 331 -70.09 40.49 -19.78
CA LYS A 331 -71.03 41.62 -19.94
C LYS A 331 -72.40 41.27 -19.36
N CYS A 332 -72.99 42.16 -18.56
CA CYS A 332 -74.38 42.06 -18.11
C CYS A 332 -75.37 42.50 -19.21
N ASN A 333 -75.49 41.68 -20.26
CA ASN A 333 -76.31 41.94 -21.44
C ASN A 333 -77.38 40.85 -21.69
N GLY A 334 -77.76 40.09 -20.65
CA GLY A 334 -78.73 39.00 -20.77
C GLY A 334 -78.17 37.67 -21.30
N ALA A 335 -76.88 37.59 -21.64
CA ALA A 335 -76.28 36.40 -22.21
C ALA A 335 -76.22 35.22 -21.21
N ALA A 336 -76.29 34.01 -21.74
CA ALA A 336 -76.00 32.78 -20.98
C ALA A 336 -74.50 32.65 -20.70
N PHE A 337 -74.14 31.99 -19.61
CA PHE A 337 -72.74 31.66 -19.28
C PHE A 337 -72.59 30.18 -18.91
N ASP A 338 -71.36 29.68 -19.03
CA ASP A 338 -71.02 28.31 -18.67
C ASP A 338 -70.92 28.16 -17.13
N LYS A 339 -71.88 27.42 -16.56
CA LYS A 339 -71.97 27.17 -15.12
C LYS A 339 -70.87 26.23 -14.60
N VAL A 340 -70.29 25.39 -15.45
CA VAL A 340 -69.17 24.50 -15.09
C VAL A 340 -67.88 25.31 -15.03
N LYS A 341 -67.68 26.20 -16.01
CA LYS A 341 -66.51 27.10 -16.03
C LYS A 341 -66.56 28.18 -14.94
N TYR A 342 -67.76 28.66 -14.57
CA TYR A 342 -67.94 29.72 -13.57
C TYR A 342 -68.90 29.29 -12.44
N PRO A 343 -68.49 28.35 -11.57
CA PRO A 343 -69.36 27.77 -10.55
C PRO A 343 -69.79 28.78 -9.47
N ASN A 344 -68.93 29.73 -9.11
CA ASN A 344 -69.27 30.78 -8.15
C ASN A 344 -70.24 31.81 -8.75
N LEU A 345 -70.10 32.12 -10.04
CA LEU A 345 -71.09 32.94 -10.75
C LEU A 345 -72.43 32.23 -10.88
N ALA A 346 -72.43 30.90 -11.03
CA ALA A 346 -73.63 30.07 -11.03
C ALA A 346 -74.37 30.06 -9.68
N LYS A 347 -73.67 30.26 -8.55
CA LYS A 347 -74.31 30.49 -7.24
C LYS A 347 -75.02 31.85 -7.19
N ALA A 348 -74.39 32.89 -7.74
CA ALA A 348 -74.98 34.24 -7.78
C ALA A 348 -76.14 34.35 -8.79
N TYR A 349 -76.04 33.68 -9.93
CA TYR A 349 -77.06 33.63 -10.99
C TYR A 349 -77.45 32.18 -11.32
N PRO A 350 -78.33 31.54 -10.52
CA PRO A 350 -78.69 30.13 -10.69
C PRO A 350 -79.31 29.78 -12.05
N SER A 351 -79.95 30.76 -12.71
CA SER A 351 -80.54 30.64 -14.04
C SER A 351 -79.52 30.34 -15.14
N GLY A 352 -78.22 30.55 -14.90
CA GLY A 352 -77.16 30.45 -15.92
C GLY A 352 -77.19 31.60 -16.94
N LYS A 353 -77.96 32.65 -16.68
CA LYS A 353 -78.01 33.87 -17.49
C LYS A 353 -77.66 35.08 -16.66
N LEU A 354 -76.86 35.98 -17.24
CA LEU A 354 -76.60 37.28 -16.66
C LEU A 354 -77.82 38.17 -16.80
N LEU A 355 -77.90 39.19 -15.95
CA LEU A 355 -78.90 40.24 -16.08
C LEU A 355 -78.61 41.08 -17.33
N ASP A 356 -79.65 41.67 -17.92
CA ASP A 356 -79.50 42.70 -18.94
C ASP A 356 -79.63 44.07 -18.27
N LEU A 357 -78.49 44.71 -18.02
CA LEU A 357 -78.44 46.00 -17.33
C LEU A 357 -78.33 47.19 -18.29
N ARG A 358 -78.43 46.95 -19.60
CA ARG A 358 -78.33 48.01 -20.60
C ARG A 358 -79.54 48.95 -20.48
N GLY A 359 -79.29 50.18 -20.04
CA GLY A 359 -80.34 51.19 -19.86
C GLY A 359 -81.16 51.06 -18.57
N GLU A 360 -80.77 50.19 -17.65
CA GLU A 360 -81.45 49.99 -16.37
C GLU A 360 -80.67 50.66 -15.23
N PHE A 361 -81.37 51.36 -14.35
CA PHE A 361 -80.79 51.89 -13.12
C PHE A 361 -80.78 50.81 -12.03
N ILE A 362 -79.73 50.76 -11.22
CA ILE A 362 -79.70 49.89 -10.04
C ILE A 362 -80.40 50.64 -8.89
N ARG A 363 -81.48 50.05 -8.37
CA ARG A 363 -82.21 50.57 -7.21
C ARG A 363 -82.06 49.61 -6.03
N GLY A 364 -82.00 50.16 -4.82
CA GLY A 364 -81.91 49.35 -3.61
C GLY A 364 -83.17 48.53 -3.40
N TRP A 365 -82.99 47.24 -3.13
CA TRP A 365 -84.08 46.37 -2.72
C TRP A 365 -84.61 46.83 -1.36
N ASP A 366 -85.93 46.84 -1.21
CA ASP A 366 -86.61 47.43 -0.06
C ASP A 366 -86.34 46.68 1.25
N ASP A 367 -86.26 45.35 1.18
CA ASP A 367 -86.05 44.45 2.33
C ASP A 367 -86.91 44.80 3.57
N GLY A 368 -88.17 45.24 3.33
CA GLY A 368 -89.12 45.59 4.40
C GLY A 368 -89.00 47.01 4.95
N ARG A 369 -88.17 47.89 4.36
CA ARG A 369 -88.08 49.31 4.73
C ARG A 369 -89.37 50.08 4.41
N GLY A 370 -90.16 49.63 3.43
CA GLY A 370 -91.45 50.22 3.06
C GLY A 370 -91.39 51.35 2.03
N ILE A 371 -90.25 51.61 1.39
CA ILE A 371 -90.07 52.63 0.35
C ILE A 371 -90.40 52.08 -1.05
N ASP A 372 -90.00 50.83 -1.36
CA ASP A 372 -90.32 50.12 -2.62
C ASP A 372 -90.92 48.75 -2.30
N ALA A 373 -91.98 48.76 -1.48
CA ALA A 373 -92.57 47.57 -0.86
C ALA A 373 -93.06 46.53 -1.88
N GLY A 374 -92.91 45.24 -1.53
CA GLY A 374 -93.38 44.11 -2.34
C GLY A 374 -92.50 43.75 -3.54
N ARG A 375 -91.36 44.44 -3.73
CA ARG A 375 -90.43 44.14 -4.82
C ARG A 375 -89.58 42.92 -4.50
N ALA A 376 -89.38 42.05 -5.49
CA ALA A 376 -88.46 40.92 -5.40
C ALA A 376 -87.05 41.33 -5.87
N LEU A 377 -86.00 40.67 -5.36
CA LEU A 377 -84.64 40.84 -5.86
C LEU A 377 -84.56 40.55 -7.36
N LEU A 378 -83.76 41.37 -8.05
CA LEU A 378 -83.54 41.31 -9.50
C LEU A 378 -84.79 41.55 -10.36
N SER A 379 -85.89 42.01 -9.76
CA SER A 379 -87.10 42.35 -10.52
C SER A 379 -86.96 43.70 -11.24
N ILE A 380 -87.47 43.78 -12.47
CA ILE A 380 -87.47 45.01 -13.27
C ILE A 380 -88.73 45.85 -12.99
N GLN A 381 -88.56 47.16 -12.94
CA GLN A 381 -89.63 48.15 -12.84
C GLN A 381 -89.59 49.05 -14.08
N ALA A 382 -90.72 49.19 -14.77
CA ALA A 382 -90.85 50.18 -15.84
C ALA A 382 -90.83 51.60 -15.27
N GLY A 383 -90.28 52.58 -15.98
CA GLY A 383 -90.23 53.98 -15.53
C GLY A 383 -91.63 54.55 -15.28
N MET A 384 -91.73 55.51 -14.37
CA MET A 384 -92.98 56.11 -13.93
C MET A 384 -92.80 57.61 -13.67
N LEU A 385 -93.84 58.40 -13.92
CA LEU A 385 -93.93 59.80 -13.50
C LEU A 385 -94.95 59.90 -12.39
N GLU A 386 -94.64 60.65 -11.33
CA GLU A 386 -95.58 60.89 -10.23
C GLU A 386 -96.81 61.63 -10.75
N LYS A 387 -97.99 61.27 -10.23
CA LYS A 387 -99.23 61.97 -10.55
C LYS A 387 -99.08 63.44 -10.13
N HIS A 388 -99.25 64.32 -11.10
CA HIS A 388 -99.24 65.75 -10.86
C HIS A 388 -100.33 66.40 -11.72
N ARG A 389 -100.63 67.66 -11.39
CA ARG A 389 -101.60 68.45 -12.14
C ARG A 389 -100.95 69.75 -12.58
N HIS A 390 -101.31 70.19 -13.77
CA HIS A 390 -100.96 71.52 -14.26
C HIS A 390 -102.17 72.44 -14.13
N ILE A 391 -101.94 73.63 -13.58
CA ILE A 391 -102.95 74.67 -13.55
C ILE A 391 -102.89 75.39 -14.89
N VAL A 392 -103.98 75.35 -15.63
CA VAL A 392 -104.17 76.20 -16.80
C VAL A 392 -104.72 77.52 -16.28
N VAL A 393 -103.89 78.55 -16.36
CA VAL A 393 -104.27 79.93 -16.03
C VAL A 393 -104.71 80.57 -17.34
N ALA A 394 -105.94 81.07 -17.40
CA ALA A 394 -106.34 81.97 -18.48
C ALA A 394 -105.56 83.28 -18.31
N ASN A 395 -104.86 83.72 -19.34
CA ASN A 395 -104.16 85.01 -19.31
C ASN A 395 -105.20 86.13 -19.51
N ASP A 396 -105.18 87.13 -18.63
CA ASP A 396 -106.14 88.24 -18.64
C ASP A 396 -105.76 89.32 -19.69
N GLY A 397 -104.67 89.11 -20.43
CA GLY A 397 -104.15 90.00 -21.46
C GLY A 397 -104.23 89.38 -22.86
N TYR A 398 -104.82 90.14 -23.79
CA TYR A 398 -104.91 89.82 -25.21
C TYR A 398 -103.54 90.06 -25.87
N ASP A 399 -102.81 88.99 -26.21
CA ASP A 399 -101.65 89.12 -27.10
C ASP A 399 -102.14 88.93 -28.54
N SER A 400 -101.91 89.92 -29.41
CA SER A 400 -102.51 90.02 -30.74
C SER A 400 -101.87 89.11 -31.80
N GLY A 401 -101.11 88.10 -31.37
CA GLY A 401 -100.40 87.17 -32.24
C GLY A 401 -100.88 85.73 -32.04
N GLU A 402 -101.66 85.25 -33.01
CA GLU A 402 -101.94 83.84 -33.30
C GLU A 402 -102.90 83.08 -32.35
N GLU A 403 -103.68 82.17 -32.94
CA GLU A 403 -104.88 81.53 -32.37
C GLU A 403 -104.63 80.76 -31.07
N TRP A 404 -105.46 81.03 -30.05
CA TRP A 404 -105.52 80.26 -28.81
C TRP A 404 -106.84 79.45 -28.76
N GLU A 405 -106.80 78.16 -29.12
CA GLU A 405 -107.90 77.24 -28.83
C GLU A 405 -107.78 76.70 -27.39
N LEU A 406 -108.32 77.45 -26.42
CA LEU A 406 -108.56 76.92 -25.07
C LEU A 406 -109.96 76.28 -25.02
N ALA A 407 -110.05 74.99 -25.36
CA ALA A 407 -111.29 74.22 -25.23
C ALA A 407 -111.70 74.13 -23.75
N THR A 408 -112.66 74.95 -23.33
CA THR A 408 -113.26 74.88 -21.99
C THR A 408 -113.96 73.54 -21.81
N ILE A 409 -113.46 72.73 -20.87
CA ILE A 409 -114.05 71.44 -20.50
C ILE A 409 -115.28 71.69 -19.63
N PHE A 410 -116.48 71.36 -20.11
CA PHE A 410 -117.68 71.30 -19.29
C PHE A 410 -117.84 69.92 -18.64
N GLN A 411 -118.08 69.84 -17.33
CA GLN A 411 -118.59 68.62 -16.71
C GLN A 411 -120.05 68.40 -17.12
N ASN A 412 -120.38 67.20 -17.58
CA ASN A 412 -121.68 66.80 -18.14
C ASN A 412 -122.85 66.75 -17.13
N THR A 413 -122.66 67.28 -15.92
CA THR A 413 -123.67 67.26 -14.83
C THR A 413 -123.93 68.63 -14.22
N TYR A 414 -123.47 69.70 -14.84
CA TYR A 414 -123.74 71.07 -14.39
C TYR A 414 -124.78 71.76 -15.28
N THR A 415 -126.00 71.93 -14.76
CA THR A 415 -127.09 72.63 -15.44
C THR A 415 -126.84 74.14 -15.41
N GLN A 416 -126.43 74.70 -16.55
CA GLN A 416 -126.24 76.14 -16.70
C GLN A 416 -127.59 76.86 -16.78
N GLY A 417 -127.72 77.98 -16.08
CA GLY A 417 -128.58 79.09 -16.52
C GLY A 417 -128.04 79.64 -17.84
N ARG A 418 -128.42 78.95 -18.93
CA ARG A 418 -128.46 79.37 -20.35
C ARG A 418 -127.20 80.06 -20.90
N GLY A 419 -126.35 79.27 -21.55
CA GLY A 419 -125.59 79.71 -22.71
C GLY A 419 -126.52 80.27 -23.79
N LEU A 420 -125.97 81.08 -24.71
CA LEU A 420 -126.69 81.83 -25.73
C LEU A 420 -127.90 81.07 -26.30
N ASP A 421 -129.09 81.68 -26.15
CA ASP A 421 -130.32 81.21 -26.79
C ASP A 421 -130.19 81.46 -28.31
N ALA A 422 -130.16 80.39 -29.09
CA ALA A 422 -129.80 80.41 -30.51
C ALA A 422 -130.92 80.92 -31.44
N VAL A 423 -131.80 81.83 -31.00
CA VAL A 423 -133.02 82.19 -31.75
C VAL A 423 -133.21 83.67 -32.09
N TYR A 424 -132.56 84.68 -31.48
CA TYR A 424 -132.63 86.07 -32.00
C TYR A 424 -131.38 86.93 -31.70
N THR A 425 -130.93 87.68 -32.71
CA THR A 425 -129.80 88.63 -32.67
C THR A 425 -129.98 89.66 -31.55
N GLY A 426 -129.00 89.76 -30.65
CA GLY A 426 -129.01 90.75 -29.55
C GLY A 426 -129.26 90.19 -28.15
N GLY A 427 -128.74 89.00 -27.84
CA GLY A 427 -128.79 88.42 -26.49
C GLY A 427 -128.06 89.28 -25.45
N THR A 428 -128.78 89.66 -24.39
CA THR A 428 -128.28 90.45 -23.26
C THR A 428 -127.20 89.69 -22.49
N LEU A 429 -126.03 90.31 -22.30
CA LEU A 429 -124.97 89.82 -21.42
C LEU A 429 -125.52 89.59 -20.01
N ILE A 430 -125.22 88.43 -19.42
CA ILE A 430 -125.44 88.22 -17.98
C ILE A 430 -124.53 89.24 -17.27
N PRO A 431 -125.05 90.11 -16.38
CA PRO A 431 -124.20 90.94 -15.55
C PRO A 431 -123.44 90.00 -14.61
N ALA A 432 -122.14 89.83 -14.85
CA ALA A 432 -121.19 88.95 -14.15
C ALA A 432 -121.34 87.42 -14.40
N PRO A 433 -120.93 86.90 -15.57
CA PRO A 433 -120.59 85.49 -15.67
C PRO A 433 -119.35 85.23 -14.80
N ARG A 434 -119.44 84.27 -13.86
CA ARG A 434 -118.24 83.79 -13.16
C ARG A 434 -117.42 82.96 -14.14
N LEU A 435 -116.46 83.60 -14.80
CA LEU A 435 -115.41 82.90 -15.53
C LEU A 435 -114.60 82.08 -14.54
N HIS A 436 -114.61 80.76 -14.68
CA HIS A 436 -113.68 79.90 -13.97
C HIS A 436 -112.30 80.07 -14.62
N SER A 437 -111.49 81.00 -14.12
CA SER A 437 -110.14 81.31 -14.61
C SER A 437 -109.10 80.21 -14.37
N ARG A 438 -109.53 79.03 -13.90
CA ARG A 438 -108.67 77.94 -13.45
C ARG A 438 -109.23 76.60 -13.91
N GLY A 439 -108.66 76.06 -14.98
CA GLY A 439 -108.81 74.66 -15.39
C GLY A 439 -107.64 73.83 -14.88
N SER A 440 -107.85 72.54 -14.61
CA SER A 440 -106.76 71.59 -14.34
C SER A 440 -106.80 70.51 -15.41
N ILE A 441 -105.68 70.28 -16.10
CA ILE A 441 -105.51 69.09 -16.92
C ILE A 441 -105.13 67.94 -15.96
N GLY A 442 -105.64 66.74 -16.23
CA GLY A 442 -105.88 65.65 -15.26
C GLY A 442 -104.72 65.25 -14.34
N ASN A 443 -105.09 64.55 -13.25
CA ASN A 443 -104.16 63.97 -12.28
C ASN A 443 -103.76 62.56 -12.71
N THR A 444 -102.93 62.46 -13.74
CA THR A 444 -102.49 61.17 -14.32
C THR A 444 -101.04 60.92 -13.98
N GLY A 445 -100.71 59.68 -13.60
CA GLY A 445 -99.38 59.27 -13.19
C GLY A 445 -99.42 58.26 -12.05
N GLY A 446 -98.25 57.95 -11.53
CA GLY A 446 -98.03 57.01 -10.45
C GLY A 446 -97.91 57.62 -9.07
N SER A 447 -97.43 56.81 -8.14
CA SER A 447 -97.06 57.24 -6.78
C SER A 447 -95.66 57.84 -6.69
N GLU A 448 -94.83 57.76 -7.74
CA GLU A 448 -93.44 58.23 -7.73
C GLU A 448 -92.95 58.55 -9.15
N THR A 449 -92.00 59.50 -9.26
CA THR A 449 -91.19 59.73 -10.46
C THR A 449 -89.89 58.93 -10.38
N ARG A 450 -89.67 57.98 -11.28
CA ARG A 450 -88.48 57.10 -11.28
C ARG A 450 -88.13 56.59 -12.68
N PRO A 451 -86.83 56.36 -12.98
CA PRO A 451 -86.42 55.68 -14.20
C PRO A 451 -86.75 54.18 -14.16
N ARG A 452 -86.57 53.52 -15.31
CA ARG A 452 -86.54 52.05 -15.37
C ARG A 452 -85.40 51.54 -14.49
N ASN A 453 -85.70 50.58 -13.63
CA ASN A 453 -84.73 50.12 -12.64
C ASN A 453 -84.90 48.65 -12.28
N ILE A 454 -83.83 48.08 -11.76
CA ILE A 454 -83.75 46.71 -11.25
C ILE A 454 -83.37 46.73 -9.76
N ALA A 455 -84.06 45.91 -8.97
CA ALA A 455 -83.82 45.83 -7.53
C ALA A 455 -82.57 44.99 -7.22
N PHE A 456 -81.58 45.57 -6.57
CA PHE A 456 -80.40 44.88 -6.06
C PHE A 456 -80.27 45.05 -4.55
N ASN A 457 -79.76 44.01 -3.88
CA ASN A 457 -79.35 44.15 -2.50
C ASN A 457 -78.00 44.88 -2.43
N PHE A 458 -77.94 46.01 -1.73
CA PHE A 458 -76.69 46.73 -1.51
C PHE A 458 -75.99 46.16 -0.28
N ILE A 459 -74.82 45.59 -0.48
CA ILE A 459 -74.01 44.98 0.57
C ILE A 459 -72.69 45.75 0.75
N VAL A 460 -72.15 45.71 1.97
CA VAL A 460 -70.82 46.22 2.29
C VAL A 460 -69.94 45.07 2.76
N ARG A 461 -68.68 45.04 2.34
CA ARG A 461 -67.72 44.03 2.81
C ARG A 461 -67.41 44.28 4.28
N ALA A 462 -67.68 43.29 5.14
CA ALA A 462 -67.49 43.41 6.59
C ALA A 462 -66.09 42.99 7.07
N ALA A 463 -65.35 42.19 6.30
CA ALA A 463 -63.95 41.79 6.54
C ALA A 463 -63.30 41.33 5.23
#